data_AF-A0AB73KKK4-F1
#
_entry.id   AF-A0AB73KKK4-F1
#
_cell.length_a   1.000
_cell.length_b   1.000
_cell.length_c   1.000
_cell.angle_alpha   90.00
_cell.angle_beta   90.00
_cell.angle_gamma   90.00
#
_symmetry.space_group_name_H-M   'P 1'
#
loop_
_entity.id
_entity.type
_entity.pdbx_description
1 polymer ?
#
loop_
_entity_poly.entity_id
_entity_poly.type
_entity_poly.pdbx_seq_one_letter_code
_entity_poly.pdbx_strand_id
1 'polypeptide(L)'
;MTERTGRAARKQVLLRLDPAVHDAIATWAATELRSTNAQIEFLLRRALAEAGRLPGAAGPIPRRGRPARSAEPSAESSAEPQTEPSAEGGKGIESR
;
A
#
# COMPACT_ATOMS: atom_id res chain seq x y z
N MET A 1 -28.28 19.66 4.10
CA MET A 1 -27.34 19.24 3.04
C MET A 1 -25.96 19.15 3.66
N THR A 2 -25.51 17.96 4.07
CA THR A 2 -24.19 17.79 4.68
C THR A 2 -23.19 17.47 3.56
N GLU A 3 -22.33 18.43 3.23
CA GLU A 3 -21.32 18.27 2.19
C GLU A 3 -20.32 17.18 2.59
N ARG A 4 -20.23 16.13 1.77
CA ARG A 4 -19.16 15.13 1.90
C ARG A 4 -17.88 15.78 1.39
N THR A 5 -17.01 16.19 2.31
CA THR A 5 -15.65 16.66 1.97
C THR A 5 -14.95 15.55 1.20
N GLY A 6 -14.73 15.76 -0.11
CA GLY A 6 -14.07 14.78 -0.97
C GLY A 6 -12.69 14.43 -0.42
N ARG A 7 -12.36 13.14 -0.35
CA ARG A 7 -11.06 12.69 0.12
C ARG A 7 -9.99 13.13 -0.88
N ALA A 8 -9.15 14.10 -0.50
CA ALA A 8 -7.99 14.46 -1.30
C ALA A 8 -7.13 13.22 -1.59
N ALA A 9 -6.69 13.08 -2.84
CA ALA A 9 -5.86 11.97 -3.27
C ALA A 9 -4.58 11.89 -2.41
N ARG A 10 -4.27 10.71 -1.86
CA ARG A 10 -3.06 10.51 -1.06
C ARG A 10 -1.84 10.52 -1.96
N LYS A 11 -0.87 11.37 -1.66
CA LYS A 11 0.42 11.40 -2.36
C LYS A 11 1.26 10.20 -1.91
N GLN A 12 1.77 9.43 -2.87
CA GLN A 12 2.78 8.39 -2.62
C GLN A 12 4.17 9.02 -2.77
N VAL A 13 5.05 8.74 -1.80
CA VAL A 13 6.42 9.27 -1.75
C VAL A 13 7.35 8.12 -1.37
N LEU A 14 8.47 7.98 -2.07
CA LEU A 14 9.54 7.05 -1.69
C LEU A 14 10.38 7.70 -0.59
N LEU A 15 10.47 7.05 0.57
CA LEU A 15 11.29 7.50 1.70
C LEU A 15 12.56 6.67 1.75
N ARG A 16 13.72 7.34 1.83
CA ARG A 16 14.98 6.70 2.19
C ARG A 16 15.13 6.80 3.70
N LEU A 17 15.09 5.65 4.37
CA LEU A 17 15.25 5.55 5.82
C LEU A 17 16.39 4.58 6.11
N ASP A 18 17.08 4.84 7.21
CA ASP A 18 17.96 3.84 7.80
C ASP A 18 17.11 2.59 8.18
N PRO A 19 17.57 1.36 7.87
CA PRO A 19 16.81 0.14 8.16
C PRO A 19 16.44 -0.02 9.63
N ALA A 20 17.36 0.30 10.56
CA ALA A 20 17.09 0.17 11.99
C ALA A 20 16.02 1.15 12.46
N VAL A 21 16.00 2.36 11.88
CA VAL A 21 14.93 3.35 12.14
C VAL A 21 13.58 2.86 11.62
N HIS A 22 13.55 2.30 10.41
CA HIS A 22 12.33 1.72 9.86
C HIS A 22 11.78 0.61 10.76
N ASP A 23 12.66 -0.29 11.22
CA ASP A 23 12.27 -1.42 12.07
C ASP A 23 11.75 -0.97 13.43
N ALA A 24 12.40 0.01 14.05
CA ALA A 24 11.92 0.60 15.31
C ALA A 24 10.50 1.21 15.16
N ILE A 25 10.23 1.91 14.04
CA ILE A 25 8.90 2.46 13.75
C ILE A 25 7.89 1.33 13.51
N ALA A 26 8.27 0.28 12.78
CA ALA A 26 7.40 -0.85 12.50
C ALA A 26 7.01 -1.61 13.78
N THR A 27 7.98 -1.87 14.68
CA THR A 27 7.72 -2.49 15.99
C THR A 27 6.80 -1.62 16.83
N TRP A 28 7.03 -0.30 16.90
CA TRP A 28 6.17 0.61 17.65
C TRP A 28 4.74 0.64 17.07
N ALA A 29 4.61 0.71 15.74
CA ALA A 29 3.31 0.67 15.07
C ALA A 29 2.54 -0.62 15.40
N ALA A 30 3.23 -1.77 15.44
CA ALA A 30 2.64 -3.05 15.79
C ALA A 30 2.10 -3.06 17.23
N THR A 31 2.86 -2.52 18.20
CA THR A 31 2.41 -2.38 19.59
C THR A 31 1.15 -1.51 19.71
N GLU A 32 1.02 -0.48 18.88
CA GLU A 32 -0.16 0.38 18.87
C GLU A 32 -1.31 -0.12 17.98
N LEU A 33 -1.17 -1.29 17.33
CA LEU A 33 -2.14 -1.81 16.35
C LEU A 33 -2.39 -0.81 15.19
N ARG A 34 -1.31 -0.21 14.66
CA ARG A 34 -1.32 0.65 13.47
C ARG A 34 -0.50 0.02 12.35
N SER A 35 -0.79 0.43 11.11
CA SER A 35 0.17 0.20 10.03
C SER A 35 1.36 1.14 10.18
N THR A 36 2.52 0.72 9.68
CA THR A 36 3.74 1.56 9.68
C THR A 36 3.49 2.91 9.00
N ASN A 37 2.78 2.95 7.87
CA ASN A 37 2.44 4.21 7.19
C ASN A 37 1.55 5.13 8.04
N ALA A 38 0.59 4.56 8.78
CA ALA A 38 -0.25 5.36 9.67
C ALA A 38 0.54 5.91 10.86
N GLN A 39 1.53 5.15 11.37
CA GLN A 39 2.44 5.62 12.42
C GLN A 39 3.35 6.75 11.91
N ILE A 40 3.92 6.60 10.71
CA ILE A 40 4.73 7.64 10.06
C ILE A 40 3.91 8.92 9.87
N GLU A 41 2.69 8.82 9.34
CA GLU A 41 1.83 9.99 9.15
C GLU A 41 1.51 10.69 10.48
N PHE A 42 1.21 9.92 11.53
CA PHE A 42 0.96 10.46 12.86
C PHE A 42 2.18 11.23 13.39
N LEU A 43 3.37 10.65 13.29
CA LEU A 43 4.61 11.28 13.75
C LEU A 43 4.91 12.57 12.98
N LEU A 44 4.77 12.57 11.66
CA LEU A 44 5.00 13.75 10.82
C LEU A 44 4.03 14.89 11.19
N ARG A 45 2.74 14.57 11.35
CA ARG A 45 1.74 15.58 11.76
C ARG A 45 2.03 16.14 13.15
N ARG A 46 2.42 15.27 14.09
CA ARG A 46 2.78 15.69 15.45
C ARG A 46 3.99 16.63 15.43
N ALA A 47 5.06 16.25 14.74
CA ALA A 47 6.26 17.06 14.60
C ALA A 47 5.98 18.41 13.91
N LEU A 48 5.13 18.43 12.86
CA LEU A 48 4.71 19.67 12.20
C LEU A 48 3.88 20.56 13.14
N ALA A 49 2.98 19.99 13.95
CA ALA A 49 2.19 20.73 14.92
C ALA A 49 3.06 21.33 16.02
N GLU A 50 3.96 20.53 16.60
CA GLU A 50 4.93 20.95 17.61
C GLU A 50 5.85 22.07 17.08
N ALA A 51 6.22 22.01 15.79
CA ALA A 51 7.00 23.05 15.13
C ALA A 51 6.19 24.28 14.70
N GLY A 52 4.87 24.30 14.90
CA GLY A 52 3.99 25.39 14.43
C GLY A 52 3.87 25.49 12.89
N ARG A 53 4.14 24.40 12.17
CA ARG A 53 4.20 24.33 10.70
C ARG A 53 3.09 23.47 10.09
N LEU A 54 2.15 22.98 10.89
CA LEU A 54 1.06 22.17 10.37
C LEU A 54 0.13 23.04 9.50
N PRO A 55 -0.08 22.70 8.21
CA PRO A 55 -0.95 23.48 7.34
C PRO A 55 -2.41 23.45 7.84
N GLY A 56 -3.09 24.60 7.86
CA GLY A 56 -4.50 24.68 8.28
C GLY A 56 -5.47 23.87 7.41
N ALA A 57 -5.09 23.55 6.17
CA ALA A 57 -5.85 22.69 5.27
C ALA A 57 -5.62 21.18 5.48
N ALA A 58 -4.73 20.79 6.40
CA ALA A 58 -4.48 19.38 6.68
C ALA A 58 -5.71 18.77 7.38
N GLY A 59 -6.53 18.05 6.61
CA GLY A 59 -7.71 17.35 7.14
C GLY A 59 -7.37 16.33 8.23
N PRO A 60 -8.37 15.92 9.03
CA PRO A 60 -8.17 15.00 10.16
C PRO A 60 -7.60 13.64 9.72
N ILE A 61 -6.84 12.99 10.60
CA ILE A 61 -6.33 11.63 10.35
C ILE A 61 -7.53 10.70 10.12
N PRO A 62 -7.57 9.96 9.00
CA PRO A 62 -8.67 9.05 8.70
C PRO A 62 -8.84 8.00 9.82
N ARG A 63 -10.09 7.68 10.16
CA ARG A 63 -10.39 6.66 11.17
C ARG A 63 -9.83 5.30 10.75
N ARG A 64 -9.43 4.48 11.75
CA ARG A 64 -9.02 3.09 11.54
C ARG A 64 -10.15 2.33 10.84
N GLY A 65 -9.79 1.50 9.87
CA GLY A 65 -10.73 0.66 9.12
C GLY A 65 -10.51 0.74 7.61
N ARG A 66 -11.10 -0.22 6.90
CA ARG A 66 -11.14 -0.23 5.43
C ARG A 66 -11.87 1.04 4.98
N PRO A 67 -11.28 1.92 4.15
CA PRO A 67 -12.05 2.99 3.54
C PRO A 67 -13.23 2.39 2.78
N ALA A 68 -14.42 2.98 2.90
CA ALA A 68 -15.58 2.55 2.12
C ALA A 68 -15.16 2.45 0.65
N ARG A 69 -15.34 1.26 0.05
CA ARG A 69 -14.98 1.01 -1.34
C ARG A 69 -15.81 1.96 -2.21
N SER A 70 -15.19 3.01 -2.72
CA SER A 70 -15.72 3.72 -3.89
C SER A 70 -15.69 2.72 -5.04
N ALA A 71 -16.85 2.40 -5.59
CA ALA A 71 -17.00 1.44 -6.66
C ALA A 71 -16.48 2.03 -7.97
N GLU A 72 -15.29 1.60 -8.42
CA GLU A 72 -14.91 1.60 -9.84
C GLU A 72 -14.10 0.33 -10.15
N PRO A 73 -14.28 -0.27 -11.35
CA PRO A 73 -13.69 -1.56 -11.71
C PRO A 73 -12.28 -1.34 -12.28
N SER A 74 -11.26 -1.98 -11.69
CA SER A 74 -9.95 -2.07 -12.33
C SER A 74 -9.88 -3.36 -13.15
N ALA A 75 -10.06 -3.20 -14.45
CA ALA A 75 -9.66 -4.16 -15.48
C ALA A 75 -8.13 -4.16 -15.66
N GLU A 76 -7.63 -5.31 -16.10
CA GLU A 76 -6.28 -5.71 -16.57
C GLU A 76 -5.05 -4.82 -16.33
N SER A 77 -4.00 -5.47 -15.78
CA SER A 77 -2.69 -5.54 -16.45
C SER A 77 -1.99 -6.83 -15.98
N SER A 78 -2.04 -7.90 -16.80
CA SER A 78 -0.96 -8.35 -17.71
C SER A 78 0.27 -8.87 -16.95
N ALA A 79 0.83 -10.05 -17.16
CA ALA A 79 0.54 -11.23 -17.97
C ALA A 79 1.48 -12.32 -17.44
N GLU A 80 0.97 -13.53 -17.23
CA GLU A 80 1.82 -14.73 -17.05
C GLU A 80 2.34 -15.17 -18.42
N PRO A 81 3.54 -15.78 -18.48
CA PRO A 81 3.74 -16.87 -19.43
C PRO A 81 3.99 -18.16 -18.66
N GLN A 82 3.04 -19.07 -18.88
CA GLN A 82 3.06 -20.47 -18.54
C GLN A 82 4.28 -21.14 -19.19
N THR A 83 5.03 -21.91 -18.41
CA THR A 83 6.04 -22.83 -18.95
C THR A 83 5.37 -24.18 -19.18
N GLU A 84 5.26 -24.58 -20.44
CA GLU A 84 4.69 -25.86 -20.90
C GLU A 84 5.45 -27.07 -20.31
N PRO A 85 4.78 -28.16 -19.90
CA PRO A 85 5.42 -29.46 -19.85
C PRO A 85 5.36 -30.10 -21.24
N SER A 86 6.54 -30.31 -21.82
CA SER A 86 6.75 -31.01 -23.09
C SER A 86 6.10 -32.41 -23.08
N ALA A 87 5.18 -32.64 -24.00
CA ALA A 87 4.74 -33.98 -24.40
C ALA A 87 5.65 -34.44 -25.56
N GLU A 88 6.57 -35.35 -25.27
CA GLU A 88 7.41 -36.00 -26.27
C GLU A 88 6.60 -37.12 -26.93
N GLY A 89 6.17 -36.86 -28.17
CA GLY A 89 5.56 -37.85 -29.03
C GLY A 89 6.61 -38.69 -29.76
N GLY A 90 6.25 -39.96 -29.99
CA GLY A 90 6.72 -40.70 -31.16
C GLY A 90 7.97 -41.54 -30.95
N LYS A 91 7.77 -42.83 -30.63
CA LYS A 91 8.68 -43.87 -31.10
C LYS A 91 7.96 -44.67 -32.19
N GLY A 92 8.36 -44.43 -33.43
CA GLY A 92 8.01 -45.28 -34.56
C GLY A 92 8.79 -46.59 -34.55
N ILE A 93 8.70 -47.27 -35.70
CA ILE A 93 9.48 -48.39 -36.24
C ILE A 93 9.07 -49.84 -35.89
N GLU A 94 8.30 -50.42 -36.81
CA GLU A 94 8.54 -51.69 -37.55
C GLU A 94 9.16 -52.90 -36.83
N SER A 95 8.51 -54.07 -36.92
CA SER A 95 8.99 -55.21 -37.74
C SER A 95 8.21 -56.51 -37.46
N ARG A 96 7.78 -57.14 -38.56
CA ARG A 96 7.48 -58.58 -38.77
C ARG A 96 6.32 -59.25 -38.05
#